data_AF-A0A2E2D3J8-F1
#
_entry.id   AF-A0A2E2D3J8-F1
#
_cell.length_a   1.000
_cell.length_b   1.000
_cell.length_c   1.000
_cell.angle_alpha   90.00
_cell.angle_beta   90.00
_cell.angle_gamma   90.00
#
_symmetry.space_group_name_H-M   'P 1'
#
loop_
_entity.id
_entity.type
_entity.pdbx_description
1 polymer ?
#
loop_
_entity_poly.entity_id
_entity_poly.type
_entity_poly.pdbx_seq_one_letter_code
_entity_poly.pdbx_strand_id
1 'polypeptide(L)'
;MLLSLSHLLTIAGLCLMPTAASLANAATSLSGKNVLILYKQGDVLSEKIADFYAEKRSVPAEQMLGLSIKEASSTLSPEQFAVIESQIKPHLTENIKVLLLTWHAPYRVGCMSLTSALSLGFDESYCSHNKQRPSGCHPTADSPFYNAKSEHLWQNTDRPLSMMLSGRHLIDAKKLIERGIRADKSAPSGHAYLVRTQDNQRSTRWRMFKKIADIWPERNGIEIHYVDDRKRTKGTSIRNKRDVMFYMTGYVQVPDISSNLFLPGAIADHLTSVGGAGIRKQGQMKAYRWLEAGATGSYGTVVEPCNYPQKFPNPYILIPSYMDGDTLIEAYWKSVQQPGEGIFIGEPLACPWCQ
;
A
#
# COMPACT_ATOMS: atom_id res chain seq x y z
N MET A 1 -60.62 -20.16 -65.48
CA MET A 1 -59.87 -19.11 -66.20
C MET A 1 -59.17 -18.25 -65.17
N LEU A 2 -57.85 -18.07 -65.36
CA LEU A 2 -56.95 -17.10 -64.72
C LEU A 2 -56.33 -17.42 -63.34
N LEU A 3 -55.00 -17.44 -63.39
CA LEU A 3 -53.99 -17.59 -62.35
C LEU A 3 -53.88 -16.34 -61.46
N SER A 4 -53.30 -16.48 -60.26
CA SER A 4 -52.18 -15.61 -59.84
C SER A 4 -51.46 -16.15 -58.61
N LEU A 5 -50.15 -15.92 -58.61
CA LEU A 5 -49.08 -16.44 -57.79
C LEU A 5 -48.84 -15.64 -56.49
N SER A 6 -48.14 -16.33 -55.56
CA SER A 6 -46.96 -15.87 -54.79
C SER A 6 -47.09 -14.91 -53.59
N HIS A 7 -46.75 -15.39 -52.38
CA HIS A 7 -45.39 -15.29 -51.80
C HIS A 7 -45.31 -16.02 -50.43
N LEU A 8 -44.40 -17.00 -50.33
CA LEU A 8 -43.90 -17.52 -49.05
C LEU A 8 -42.88 -16.52 -48.50
N LEU A 9 -43.08 -16.06 -47.27
CA LEU A 9 -42.03 -15.45 -46.46
C LEU A 9 -41.60 -16.47 -45.39
N THR A 10 -40.46 -17.10 -45.60
CA THR A 10 -39.80 -17.97 -44.62
C THR A 10 -39.02 -17.08 -43.65
N ILE A 11 -39.53 -16.85 -42.45
CA ILE A 11 -38.77 -16.21 -41.37
C ILE A 11 -37.85 -17.28 -40.76
N ALA A 12 -36.58 -17.24 -41.11
CA ALA A 12 -35.54 -18.01 -40.44
C ALA A 12 -35.33 -17.43 -39.03
N GLY A 13 -35.82 -18.14 -38.01
CA GLY A 13 -35.55 -17.82 -36.61
C GLY A 13 -34.07 -18.00 -36.30
N LEU A 14 -33.35 -16.88 -36.19
CA LEU A 14 -31.97 -16.86 -35.73
C LEU A 14 -31.96 -17.21 -34.24
N CYS A 15 -31.72 -18.49 -33.92
CA CYS A 15 -31.50 -18.95 -32.56
C CYS A 15 -30.14 -18.41 -32.09
N LEU A 16 -30.13 -17.23 -31.46
CA LEU A 16 -28.98 -16.69 -30.76
C LEU A 16 -28.66 -17.60 -29.59
N MET A 17 -27.76 -18.57 -29.80
CA MET A 17 -27.13 -19.28 -28.69
C MET A 17 -26.29 -18.27 -27.91
N PRO A 18 -26.42 -18.20 -26.57
CA PRO A 18 -25.52 -17.37 -25.78
C PRO A 18 -24.11 -17.91 -25.98
N THR A 19 -23.24 -17.07 -26.54
CA THR A 19 -21.83 -17.39 -26.68
C THR A 19 -21.26 -17.63 -25.29
N ALA A 20 -20.62 -18.80 -25.11
CA ALA A 20 -19.89 -19.19 -23.91
C ALA A 20 -18.58 -18.38 -23.76
N ALA A 21 -18.71 -17.06 -23.73
CA ALA A 21 -17.63 -16.10 -23.54
C ALA A 21 -18.04 -15.06 -22.48
N SER A 22 -18.48 -15.53 -21.33
CA SER A 22 -18.66 -14.72 -20.11
C SER A 22 -18.08 -15.40 -18.86
N LEU A 23 -17.11 -16.29 -19.05
CA LEU A 23 -16.25 -16.81 -17.97
C LEU A 23 -14.80 -16.34 -18.16
N ALA A 24 -14.62 -15.13 -18.71
CA ALA A 24 -13.34 -14.45 -18.70
C ALA A 24 -13.12 -13.86 -17.30
N ASN A 25 -12.70 -14.73 -16.39
CA ASN A 25 -11.83 -14.47 -15.26
C ASN A 25 -12.10 -13.14 -14.53
N ALA A 26 -13.12 -13.10 -13.68
CA ALA A 26 -13.17 -12.13 -12.60
C ALA A 26 -11.84 -12.26 -11.85
N ALA A 27 -10.97 -11.25 -11.96
CA ALA A 27 -9.79 -11.16 -11.12
C ALA A 27 -10.29 -11.26 -9.68
N THR A 28 -10.01 -12.39 -9.05
CA THR A 28 -10.48 -12.68 -7.70
C THR A 28 -9.84 -11.63 -6.79
N SER A 29 -10.66 -10.74 -6.22
CA SER A 29 -10.19 -9.76 -5.24
C SER A 29 -9.44 -10.48 -4.13
N LEU A 30 -8.28 -9.96 -3.72
CA LEU A 30 -7.52 -10.56 -2.63
C LEU A 30 -8.39 -10.69 -1.37
N SER A 31 -8.30 -11.84 -0.72
CA SER A 31 -9.02 -12.15 0.51
C SER A 31 -8.06 -12.75 1.55
N GLY A 32 -8.57 -13.07 2.74
CA GLY A 32 -7.77 -13.76 3.76
C GLY A 32 -7.14 -15.08 3.26
N LYS A 33 -7.76 -15.74 2.28
CA LYS A 33 -7.21 -16.94 1.63
C LYS A 33 -5.90 -16.67 0.88
N ASN A 34 -5.54 -15.42 0.59
CA ASN A 34 -4.33 -15.08 -0.16
C ASN A 34 -3.20 -14.56 0.75
N VAL A 35 -3.40 -14.52 2.07
CA VAL A 35 -2.49 -13.89 3.03
C VAL A 35 -1.78 -14.93 3.87
N LEU A 36 -0.45 -15.02 3.78
CA LEU A 36 0.37 -15.67 4.80
C LEU A 36 0.71 -14.63 5.88
N ILE A 37 0.22 -14.87 7.09
CA ILE A 37 0.50 -14.03 8.25
C ILE A 37 1.81 -14.49 8.87
N LEU A 38 2.76 -13.55 8.94
CA LEU A 38 4.01 -13.71 9.64
C LEU A 38 3.87 -13.05 11.02
N TYR A 39 4.18 -13.80 12.07
CA TYR A 39 4.31 -13.25 13.42
C TYR A 39 5.66 -13.60 14.03
N LYS A 40 6.14 -12.78 14.97
CA LYS A 40 7.39 -13.06 15.67
C LYS A 40 7.12 -14.02 16.82
N GLN A 41 7.73 -15.21 16.76
CA GLN A 41 7.56 -16.23 17.78
C GLN A 41 8.08 -15.73 19.15
N GLY A 42 7.24 -15.85 20.19
CA GLY A 42 7.55 -15.38 21.55
C GLY A 42 7.29 -13.89 21.77
N ASP A 43 6.82 -13.16 20.76
CA ASP A 43 6.38 -11.76 20.89
C ASP A 43 4.86 -11.71 21.06
N VAL A 44 4.42 -11.59 22.32
CA VAL A 44 3.01 -11.61 22.71
C VAL A 44 2.17 -10.57 21.96
N LEU A 45 2.76 -9.41 21.61
CA LEU A 45 2.03 -8.39 20.86
C LEU A 45 1.85 -8.83 19.41
N SER A 46 2.92 -9.30 18.76
CA SER A 46 2.86 -9.80 17.37
C SER A 46 1.88 -10.96 17.22
N GLU A 47 1.93 -11.94 18.12
CA GLU A 47 1.04 -13.09 18.14
C GLU A 47 -0.43 -12.67 18.24
N LYS A 48 -0.77 -11.79 19.21
CA LYS A 48 -2.15 -11.31 19.38
C LYS A 48 -2.66 -10.47 18.23
N ILE A 49 -1.79 -9.76 17.51
CA ILE A 49 -2.16 -9.03 16.29
C ILE A 49 -2.47 -10.04 15.17
N ALA A 50 -1.62 -11.05 15.01
CA ALA A 50 -1.80 -12.11 14.02
C ALA A 50 -3.11 -12.86 14.23
N ASP A 51 -3.39 -13.32 15.45
CA ASP A 51 -4.62 -14.03 15.79
C ASP A 51 -5.86 -13.19 15.47
N PHE A 52 -5.84 -11.91 15.87
CA PHE A 52 -6.97 -11.01 15.63
C PHE A 52 -7.16 -10.72 14.14
N TYR A 53 -6.08 -10.54 13.38
CA TYR A 53 -6.19 -10.36 11.93
C TYR A 53 -6.76 -11.63 11.27
N ALA A 54 -6.26 -12.80 11.66
CA ALA A 54 -6.70 -14.08 11.10
C ALA A 54 -8.19 -14.31 11.34
N GLU A 55 -8.67 -14.07 12.56
CA GLU A 55 -10.09 -14.12 12.92
C GLU A 55 -10.91 -13.16 12.03
N LYS A 56 -10.50 -11.89 11.96
CA LYS A 56 -11.30 -10.85 11.30
C LYS A 56 -11.30 -10.92 9.78
N ARG A 57 -10.22 -11.38 9.15
CA ARG A 57 -10.11 -11.55 7.70
C ARG A 57 -10.36 -12.99 7.24
N SER A 58 -10.75 -13.89 8.16
CA SER A 58 -10.97 -15.31 7.88
C SER A 58 -9.76 -15.95 7.18
N VAL A 59 -8.56 -15.66 7.70
CA VAL A 59 -7.32 -16.27 7.21
C VAL A 59 -7.25 -17.71 7.72
N PRO A 60 -7.03 -18.71 6.85
CA PRO A 60 -6.88 -20.11 7.27
C PRO A 60 -5.77 -20.30 8.30
N ALA A 61 -5.96 -21.25 9.23
CA ALA A 61 -5.02 -21.48 10.31
C ALA A 61 -3.64 -21.95 9.81
N GLU A 62 -3.60 -22.68 8.69
CA GLU A 62 -2.39 -23.11 8.00
C GLU A 62 -1.60 -21.95 7.38
N GLN A 63 -2.21 -20.77 7.25
CA GLN A 63 -1.58 -19.55 6.74
C GLN A 63 -1.06 -18.63 7.86
N MET A 64 -0.78 -19.21 9.02
CA MET A 64 -0.16 -18.54 10.17
C MET A 64 1.23 -19.12 10.39
N LEU A 65 2.28 -18.28 10.30
CA LEU A 65 3.66 -18.70 10.45
C LEU A 65 4.39 -17.88 11.52
N GLY A 66 4.82 -18.57 12.58
CA GLY A 66 5.70 -18.04 13.61
C GLY A 66 7.15 -18.06 13.14
N LEU A 67 7.78 -16.89 13.10
CA LEU A 67 9.17 -16.73 12.70
C LEU A 67 10.08 -16.61 13.92
N SER A 68 11.14 -17.41 13.93
CA SER A 68 12.25 -17.23 14.85
C SER A 68 13.17 -16.12 14.33
N ILE A 69 13.16 -14.97 15.00
CA ILE A 69 13.99 -13.79 14.66
C ILE A 69 14.98 -13.55 15.80
N LYS A 70 16.25 -13.86 15.57
CA LYS A 70 17.32 -13.67 16.57
C LYS A 70 17.75 -12.20 16.65
N GLU A 71 17.75 -11.65 17.87
CA GLU A 71 18.51 -10.44 18.27
C GLU A 71 18.47 -9.22 17.32
N ALA A 72 17.35 -8.96 16.64
CA ALA A 72 17.24 -7.83 15.72
C ALA A 72 16.33 -6.72 16.30
N SER A 73 16.94 -5.67 16.85
CA SER A 73 16.17 -4.56 17.45
C SER A 73 15.49 -3.66 16.41
N SER A 74 16.07 -3.52 15.20
CA SER A 74 15.47 -2.75 14.09
C SER A 74 15.92 -3.17 12.70
N THR A 75 17.13 -3.72 12.58
CA THR A 75 17.76 -4.08 11.30
C THR A 75 18.29 -5.51 11.36
N LEU A 76 18.02 -6.26 10.30
CA LEU A 76 18.59 -7.57 10.03
C LEU A 76 19.82 -7.42 9.13
N SER A 77 20.83 -8.26 9.34
CA SER A 77 21.85 -8.49 8.32
C SER A 77 21.28 -9.32 7.16
N PRO A 78 21.90 -9.32 5.96
CA PRO A 78 21.50 -10.19 4.86
C PRO A 78 21.47 -11.68 5.26
N GLU A 79 22.40 -12.13 6.10
CA GLU A 79 22.48 -13.51 6.59
C GLU A 79 21.32 -13.84 7.53
N GLN A 80 20.97 -12.92 8.45
CA GLN A 80 19.80 -13.07 9.30
C GLN A 80 18.50 -13.09 8.48
N PHE A 81 18.44 -12.29 7.42
CA PHE A 81 17.29 -12.27 6.51
C PHE A 81 17.17 -13.56 5.69
N ALA A 82 18.27 -14.15 5.21
CA ALA A 82 18.25 -15.43 4.52
C ALA A 82 17.67 -16.56 5.39
N VAL A 83 17.90 -16.52 6.71
CA VAL A 83 17.28 -17.44 7.68
C VAL A 83 15.77 -17.20 7.84
N ILE A 84 15.30 -15.97 7.65
CA ILE A 84 13.86 -15.68 7.62
C ILE A 84 13.25 -16.17 6.31
N GLU A 85 13.89 -15.93 5.16
CA GLU A 85 13.41 -16.42 3.87
C GLU A 85 13.32 -17.96 3.84
N SER A 86 14.28 -18.67 4.45
CA SER A 86 14.24 -20.14 4.51
C SER A 86 13.10 -20.70 5.36
N GLN A 87 12.63 -19.95 6.36
CA GLN A 87 11.43 -20.29 7.14
C GLN A 87 10.14 -20.03 6.35
N ILE A 88 10.09 -18.97 5.53
CA ILE A 88 8.90 -18.58 4.77
C ILE A 88 8.70 -19.47 3.54
N LYS A 89 9.77 -19.74 2.79
CA LYS A 89 9.72 -20.40 1.46
C LYS A 89 8.88 -21.68 1.41
N PRO A 90 8.94 -22.61 2.38
CA PRO A 90 8.13 -23.83 2.35
C PRO A 90 6.62 -23.61 2.45
N HIS A 91 6.18 -22.42 2.89
CA HIS A 91 4.77 -22.05 3.06
C HIS A 91 4.22 -21.23 1.89
N LEU A 92 5.05 -20.89 0.91
CA LEU A 92 4.62 -20.17 -0.27
C LEU A 92 3.97 -21.14 -1.25
N THR A 93 2.66 -20.97 -1.45
CA THR A 93 1.89 -21.69 -2.47
C THR A 93 1.45 -20.72 -3.55
N GLU A 94 0.97 -21.24 -4.69
CA GLU A 94 0.43 -20.39 -5.75
C GLU A 94 -0.73 -19.49 -5.28
N ASN A 95 -1.42 -19.86 -4.20
CA ASN A 95 -2.53 -19.09 -3.64
C ASN A 95 -2.07 -17.94 -2.72
N ILE A 96 -0.86 -17.99 -2.17
CA ILE A 96 -0.32 -16.93 -1.30
C ILE A 96 0.19 -15.78 -2.15
N LYS A 97 -0.48 -14.63 -2.07
CA LYS A 97 -0.16 -13.41 -2.82
C LYS A 97 0.33 -12.28 -1.91
N VAL A 98 0.10 -12.39 -0.60
CA VAL A 98 0.43 -11.37 0.39
C VAL A 98 1.16 -11.99 1.57
N LEU A 99 2.26 -11.34 1.98
CA LEU A 99 2.92 -11.54 3.26
C LEU A 99 2.53 -10.39 4.21
N LEU A 100 1.84 -10.73 5.30
CA LEU A 100 1.47 -9.75 6.32
C LEU A 100 2.39 -9.89 7.54
N LEU A 101 3.18 -8.86 7.84
CA LEU A 101 4.06 -8.83 9.00
C LEU A 101 3.35 -8.16 10.18
N THR A 102 3.24 -8.84 11.32
CA THR A 102 2.44 -8.37 12.48
C THR A 102 3.25 -7.71 13.60
N TRP A 103 4.48 -7.32 13.32
CA TRP A 103 5.39 -6.63 14.25
C TRP A 103 5.85 -5.28 13.67
N HIS A 104 6.44 -4.41 14.50
CA HIS A 104 6.97 -3.10 14.05
C HIS A 104 8.50 -3.04 13.98
N ALA A 105 9.20 -4.05 14.50
CA ALA A 105 10.64 -4.22 14.39
C ALA A 105 11.04 -5.71 14.42
N PRO A 106 12.01 -6.16 13.62
CA PRO A 106 12.80 -5.36 12.67
C PRO A 106 11.98 -4.89 11.45
N TYR A 107 12.41 -3.78 10.84
CA TYR A 107 11.77 -3.16 9.67
C TYR A 107 12.75 -2.93 8.51
N ARG A 108 14.01 -3.33 8.67
CA ARG A 108 15.11 -3.11 7.71
C ARG A 108 15.92 -4.39 7.54
N VAL A 109 16.42 -4.63 6.33
CA VAL A 109 17.41 -5.65 5.99
C VAL A 109 18.57 -4.96 5.31
N GLY A 110 19.73 -4.88 5.96
CA GLY A 110 20.85 -4.08 5.48
C GLY A 110 20.42 -2.64 5.18
N CYS A 111 20.41 -2.29 3.89
CA CYS A 111 19.98 -1.00 3.34
C CYS A 111 18.52 -0.97 2.83
N MET A 112 17.88 -2.12 2.61
CA MET A 112 16.49 -2.22 2.15
C MET A 112 15.50 -2.21 3.32
N SER A 113 14.24 -1.82 3.06
CA SER A 113 13.16 -2.13 3.99
C SER A 113 12.87 -3.64 4.01
N LEU A 114 12.30 -4.12 5.12
CA LEU A 114 11.95 -5.53 5.24
C LEU A 114 10.85 -5.95 4.25
N THR A 115 9.83 -5.10 4.03
CA THR A 115 8.78 -5.39 3.03
C THR A 115 9.35 -5.43 1.62
N SER A 116 10.31 -4.56 1.31
CA SER A 116 10.96 -4.53 -0.01
C SER A 116 11.90 -5.71 -0.21
N ALA A 117 12.68 -6.08 0.80
CA ALA A 117 13.54 -7.26 0.73
C ALA A 117 12.73 -8.56 0.53
N LEU A 118 11.56 -8.70 1.18
CA LEU A 118 10.70 -9.87 0.99
C LEU A 118 10.13 -9.96 -0.43
N SER A 119 9.56 -8.86 -0.94
CA SER A 119 8.85 -8.87 -2.23
C SER A 119 9.76 -8.68 -3.46
N LEU A 120 10.96 -8.14 -3.31
CA LEU A 120 11.92 -7.95 -4.41
C LEU A 120 13.14 -8.86 -4.32
N GLY A 121 13.40 -9.45 -3.14
CA GLY A 121 14.67 -10.05 -2.80
C GLY A 121 15.66 -9.01 -2.30
N PHE A 122 16.48 -9.39 -1.32
CA PHE A 122 17.57 -8.52 -0.89
C PHE A 122 18.61 -8.39 -2.00
N ASP A 123 18.81 -7.17 -2.49
CA ASP A 123 19.82 -6.82 -3.49
C ASP A 123 20.26 -5.35 -3.30
N GLU A 124 21.57 -5.11 -3.27
CA GLU A 124 22.16 -3.77 -3.11
C GLU A 124 21.87 -2.83 -4.31
N SER A 125 21.35 -3.34 -5.43
CA SER A 125 20.83 -2.53 -6.53
C SER A 125 19.62 -1.68 -6.12
N TYR A 126 18.86 -2.13 -5.11
CA TYR A 126 17.75 -1.41 -4.50
C TYR A 126 18.19 -0.42 -3.40
N CYS A 127 19.50 -0.22 -3.23
CA CYS A 127 20.06 0.66 -2.20
C CYS A 127 20.76 1.87 -2.82
N SER A 128 20.46 3.06 -2.29
CA SER A 128 21.09 4.31 -2.72
C SER A 128 22.50 4.44 -2.18
N HIS A 129 22.76 3.83 -1.02
CA HIS A 129 24.09 3.64 -0.48
C HIS A 129 24.44 2.16 -0.50
N ASN A 130 25.54 1.84 -1.17
CA ASN A 130 26.09 0.49 -1.24
C ASN A 130 27.62 0.55 -1.24
N LYS A 131 28.29 -0.60 -1.32
CA LYS A 131 29.76 -0.66 -1.24
C LYS A 131 30.45 0.22 -2.30
N GLN A 132 29.85 0.36 -3.48
CA GLN A 132 30.38 1.17 -4.58
C GLN A 132 29.99 2.65 -4.48
N ARG A 133 28.89 2.97 -3.79
CA ARG A 133 28.33 4.31 -3.62
C ARG A 133 28.10 4.61 -2.14
N PRO A 134 29.16 4.80 -1.34
CA PRO A 134 29.01 4.95 0.12
C PRO A 134 28.42 6.29 0.56
N SER A 135 28.35 7.28 -0.34
CA SER A 135 27.82 8.62 -0.05
C SER A 135 27.17 9.26 -1.29
N GLY A 136 26.50 10.38 -1.09
CA GLY A 136 25.78 11.10 -2.14
C GLY A 136 24.32 10.63 -2.30
N CYS A 137 23.67 11.09 -3.37
CA CYS A 137 22.27 10.78 -3.64
C CYS A 137 22.10 10.02 -4.94
N HIS A 138 21.67 8.75 -4.84
CA HIS A 138 21.59 7.85 -5.98
C HIS A 138 20.19 7.28 -6.18
N PRO A 139 19.76 7.12 -7.44
CA PRO A 139 18.59 6.30 -7.75
C PRO A 139 18.88 4.83 -7.42
N THR A 140 17.81 4.08 -7.21
CA THR A 140 17.85 2.62 -6.99
C THR A 140 17.18 1.90 -8.15
N ALA A 141 17.28 0.58 -8.19
CA ALA A 141 16.55 -0.23 -9.18
C ALA A 141 15.03 0.02 -9.10
N ASP A 142 14.41 -0.02 -10.27
CA ASP A 142 12.97 0.11 -10.43
C ASP A 142 12.27 -1.21 -10.08
N SER A 143 11.10 -1.13 -9.45
CA SER A 143 10.28 -2.29 -9.11
C SER A 143 9.56 -2.83 -10.35
N PRO A 144 9.51 -4.17 -10.55
CA PRO A 144 8.68 -4.78 -11.58
C PRO A 144 7.17 -4.58 -11.34
N PHE A 145 6.78 -4.19 -10.12
CA PHE A 145 5.38 -3.95 -9.76
C PHE A 145 4.90 -2.55 -10.12
N TYR A 146 5.82 -1.61 -10.43
CA TYR A 146 5.47 -0.23 -10.69
C TYR A 146 4.54 -0.11 -11.92
N ASN A 147 3.36 0.46 -11.70
CA ASN A 147 2.28 0.59 -12.70
C ASN A 147 1.90 -0.73 -13.39
N ALA A 148 2.14 -1.87 -12.73
CA ALA A 148 1.80 -3.19 -13.27
C ALA A 148 0.30 -3.45 -13.19
N LYS A 149 -0.21 -4.32 -14.08
CA LYS A 149 -1.58 -4.85 -13.95
C LYS A 149 -1.66 -5.83 -12.77
N SER A 150 -2.83 -5.99 -12.16
CA SER A 150 -3.01 -6.83 -10.96
C SER A 150 -2.60 -8.29 -11.22
N GLU A 151 -2.88 -8.82 -12.41
CA GLU A 151 -2.49 -10.20 -12.75
C GLU A 151 -0.97 -10.38 -12.73
N HIS A 152 -0.19 -9.34 -13.07
CA HIS A 152 1.27 -9.38 -13.02
C HIS A 152 1.80 -9.34 -11.58
N LEU A 153 1.11 -8.67 -10.67
CA LEU A 153 1.49 -8.64 -9.25
C LEU A 153 1.46 -10.04 -8.62
N TRP A 154 0.64 -10.94 -9.16
CA TRP A 154 0.40 -12.27 -8.59
C TRP A 154 1.17 -13.39 -9.30
N GLN A 155 1.92 -13.07 -10.36
CA GLN A 155 2.67 -14.05 -11.15
C GLN A 155 3.90 -14.60 -10.42
N ASN A 156 4.52 -13.79 -9.56
CA ASN A 156 5.69 -14.22 -8.80
C ASN A 156 5.27 -14.91 -7.49
N THR A 157 5.13 -16.23 -7.52
CA THR A 157 4.75 -17.05 -6.36
C THR A 157 5.86 -17.18 -5.33
N ASP A 158 7.12 -16.98 -5.72
CA ASP A 158 8.27 -17.02 -4.81
C ASP A 158 8.44 -15.73 -4.01
N ARG A 159 7.85 -14.62 -4.48
CA ARG A 159 7.94 -13.30 -3.82
C ARG A 159 6.60 -12.57 -3.81
N PRO A 160 5.69 -12.94 -2.90
CA PRO A 160 4.41 -12.25 -2.74
C PRO A 160 4.60 -10.80 -2.27
N LEU A 161 3.56 -9.98 -2.43
CA LEU A 161 3.58 -8.60 -1.95
C LEU A 161 3.62 -8.55 -0.42
N SER A 162 4.41 -7.65 0.15
CA SER A 162 4.58 -7.57 1.61
C SER A 162 4.07 -6.25 2.16
N MET A 163 3.40 -6.30 3.30
CA MET A 163 2.99 -5.11 4.08
C MET A 163 3.10 -5.40 5.58
N MET A 164 3.43 -4.36 6.34
CA MET A 164 3.57 -4.46 7.79
C MET A 164 2.38 -3.81 8.51
N LEU A 165 1.77 -4.53 9.44
CA LEU A 165 0.65 -4.07 10.26
C LEU A 165 1.01 -4.23 11.72
N SER A 166 1.18 -3.11 12.42
CA SER A 166 1.47 -3.15 13.86
C SER A 166 1.01 -1.88 14.56
N GLY A 167 1.11 -1.88 15.88
CA GLY A 167 0.79 -0.77 16.77
C GLY A 167 1.72 -0.76 17.97
N ARG A 168 1.66 0.29 18.80
CA ARG A 168 2.39 0.29 20.09
C ARG A 168 1.72 -0.65 21.08
N HIS A 169 0.41 -0.68 21.02
CA HIS A 169 -0.45 -1.51 21.83
C HIS A 169 -1.38 -2.32 20.92
N LEU A 170 -1.85 -3.46 21.42
CA LEU A 170 -2.76 -4.32 20.68
C LEU A 170 -4.01 -3.57 20.21
N ILE A 171 -4.54 -2.66 21.04
CA ILE A 171 -5.73 -1.87 20.69
C ILE A 171 -5.53 -0.98 19.46
N ASP A 172 -4.32 -0.47 19.22
CA ASP A 172 -4.02 0.37 18.06
C ASP A 172 -4.07 -0.47 16.78
N ALA A 173 -3.48 -1.67 16.81
CA ALA A 173 -3.51 -2.60 15.70
C ALA A 173 -4.93 -3.11 15.43
N LYS A 174 -5.73 -3.43 16.46
CA LYS A 174 -7.13 -3.83 16.30
C LYS A 174 -7.96 -2.74 15.62
N LYS A 175 -7.82 -1.47 16.05
CA LYS A 175 -8.49 -0.34 15.42
C LYS A 175 -8.12 -0.17 13.95
N LEU A 176 -6.85 -0.39 13.59
CA LEU A 176 -6.39 -0.36 12.21
C LEU A 176 -7.02 -1.48 11.37
N ILE A 177 -7.05 -2.71 11.89
CA ILE A 177 -7.65 -3.88 11.22
C ILE A 177 -9.14 -3.65 10.98
N GLU A 178 -9.88 -3.27 12.03
CA GLU A 178 -11.31 -2.98 11.93
C GLU A 178 -11.59 -1.81 10.98
N ARG A 179 -10.69 -0.82 10.93
CA ARG A 179 -10.81 0.30 9.99
C ARG A 179 -10.60 -0.14 8.54
N GLY A 180 -9.67 -1.05 8.27
CA GLY A 180 -9.52 -1.62 6.93
C GLY A 180 -10.74 -2.42 6.50
N ILE A 181 -11.32 -3.23 7.39
CA ILE A 181 -12.54 -3.99 7.11
C ILE A 181 -13.74 -3.09 6.87
N ARG A 182 -13.92 -2.03 7.68
CA ARG A 182 -14.99 -1.03 7.45
C ARG A 182 -14.83 -0.29 6.11
N ALA A 183 -13.65 -0.31 5.52
CA ALA A 183 -13.43 0.29 4.22
C ALA A 183 -14.04 -0.56 3.11
N ASP A 184 -14.01 -1.89 3.23
CA ASP A 184 -14.35 -2.80 2.13
C ASP A 184 -15.72 -2.48 1.52
N LYS A 185 -15.75 -2.30 0.20
CA LYS A 185 -16.96 -2.00 -0.59
C LYS A 185 -17.75 -0.77 -0.12
N SER A 186 -17.13 0.15 0.63
CA SER A 186 -17.81 1.34 1.15
C SER A 186 -18.01 2.45 0.13
N ALA A 187 -17.23 2.45 -0.97
CA ALA A 187 -17.23 3.44 -2.05
C ALA A 187 -17.45 4.89 -1.54
N PRO A 188 -16.58 5.39 -0.64
CA PRO A 188 -16.87 6.61 0.09
C PRO A 188 -16.72 7.85 -0.79
N SER A 189 -17.47 8.90 -0.45
CA SER A 189 -17.19 10.26 -0.93
C SER A 189 -16.32 11.01 0.07
N GLY A 190 -15.41 11.85 -0.40
CA GLY A 190 -14.47 12.55 0.47
C GLY A 190 -13.44 13.38 -0.28
N HIS A 191 -12.32 13.65 0.38
CA HIS A 191 -11.31 14.59 -0.12
C HIS A 191 -9.91 13.99 -0.17
N ALA A 192 -9.20 14.30 -1.25
CA ALA A 192 -7.76 14.10 -1.39
C ALA A 192 -7.03 15.44 -1.23
N TYR A 193 -6.17 15.57 -0.21
CA TYR A 193 -5.33 16.76 -0.01
C TYR A 193 -3.89 16.47 -0.43
N LEU A 194 -3.46 17.12 -1.52
CA LEU A 194 -2.12 16.98 -2.09
C LEU A 194 -1.33 18.27 -1.87
N VAL A 195 -0.47 18.27 -0.85
CA VAL A 195 0.02 19.50 -0.23
C VAL A 195 1.48 19.77 -0.61
N ARG A 196 1.72 20.93 -1.19
CA ARG A 196 3.05 21.54 -1.30
C ARG A 196 3.35 22.33 -0.02
N THR A 197 4.56 22.19 0.50
CA THR A 197 5.00 22.88 1.72
C THR A 197 6.10 23.89 1.43
N GLN A 198 6.55 24.59 2.48
CA GLN A 198 7.69 25.49 2.44
C GLN A 198 9.02 24.77 2.21
N ASP A 199 9.10 23.47 2.52
CA ASP A 199 10.28 22.66 2.26
C ASP A 199 10.29 22.19 0.81
N ASN A 200 11.08 22.88 -0.03
CA ASN A 200 11.23 22.54 -1.44
C ASN A 200 11.83 21.14 -1.65
N GLN A 201 12.71 20.69 -0.75
CA GLN A 201 13.35 19.38 -0.87
C GLN A 201 12.35 18.26 -0.56
N ARG A 202 11.36 18.50 0.30
CA ARG A 202 10.29 17.54 0.60
C ARG A 202 9.02 17.72 -0.23
N SER A 203 9.01 18.71 -1.10
CA SER A 203 7.87 18.99 -1.98
C SER A 203 8.14 18.61 -3.44
N THR A 204 9.11 17.75 -3.75
CA THR A 204 9.50 17.43 -5.15
C THR A 204 8.35 16.85 -5.99
N ARG A 205 7.32 16.27 -5.35
CA ARG A 205 6.08 15.78 -5.98
C ARG A 205 5.05 16.88 -6.34
N TRP A 206 5.26 18.15 -5.97
CA TRP A 206 4.22 19.20 -6.06
C TRP A 206 3.66 19.42 -7.47
N ARG A 207 4.48 19.27 -8.52
CA ARG A 207 4.00 19.41 -9.91
C ARG A 207 3.00 18.30 -10.27
N MET A 208 3.26 17.08 -9.78
CA MET A 208 2.36 15.95 -9.94
C MET A 208 1.04 16.21 -9.20
N PHE A 209 1.12 16.71 -7.96
CA PHE A 209 -0.05 17.08 -7.16
C PHE A 209 -0.93 18.14 -7.83
N LYS A 210 -0.32 19.21 -8.35
CA LYS A 210 -1.07 20.25 -9.05
C LYS A 210 -1.76 19.69 -10.29
N LYS A 211 -1.01 18.97 -11.13
CA LYS A 211 -1.56 18.49 -12.40
C LYS A 211 -2.63 17.41 -12.21
N ILE A 212 -2.57 16.54 -11.19
CA ILE A 212 -3.65 15.57 -10.96
C ILE A 212 -4.93 16.26 -10.48
N ALA A 213 -4.82 17.28 -9.61
CA ALA A 213 -5.98 18.08 -9.21
C ALA A 213 -6.58 18.88 -10.38
N ASP A 214 -5.74 19.36 -11.31
CA ASP A 214 -6.20 20.08 -12.50
C ASP A 214 -6.95 19.16 -13.48
N ILE A 215 -6.53 17.90 -13.66
CA ILE A 215 -7.15 16.95 -14.62
C ILE A 215 -8.29 16.13 -14.02
N TRP A 216 -8.21 15.78 -12.73
CA TRP A 216 -9.19 15.00 -11.98
C TRP A 216 -9.63 15.77 -10.72
N PRO A 217 -10.31 16.91 -10.87
CA PRO A 217 -10.80 17.68 -9.72
C PRO A 217 -11.80 16.88 -8.88
N GLU A 218 -12.55 15.96 -9.50
CA GLU A 218 -13.41 14.99 -8.83
C GLU A 218 -13.44 13.66 -9.61
N ARG A 219 -13.34 12.53 -8.91
CA ARG A 219 -13.50 11.19 -9.50
C ARG A 219 -14.03 10.21 -8.44
N ASN A 220 -15.03 9.41 -8.79
CA ASN A 220 -15.64 8.40 -7.92
C ASN A 220 -16.00 8.93 -6.51
N GLY A 221 -16.53 10.16 -6.42
CA GLY A 221 -16.90 10.80 -5.16
C GLY A 221 -15.72 11.42 -4.37
N ILE A 222 -14.50 11.36 -4.90
CA ILE A 222 -13.32 11.97 -4.29
C ILE A 222 -12.98 13.28 -4.98
N GLU A 223 -13.07 14.38 -4.25
CA GLU A 223 -12.56 15.68 -4.69
C GLU A 223 -11.05 15.80 -4.44
N ILE A 224 -10.28 16.20 -5.45
CA ILE A 224 -8.83 16.31 -5.37
C ILE A 224 -8.39 17.77 -5.25
N HIS A 225 -7.80 18.09 -4.09
CA HIS A 225 -7.37 19.42 -3.71
C HIS A 225 -5.84 19.53 -3.79
N TYR A 226 -5.33 20.32 -4.73
CA TYR A 226 -3.95 20.82 -4.64
C TYR A 226 -3.90 22.00 -3.66
N VAL A 227 -3.02 21.89 -2.66
CA VAL A 227 -2.89 22.89 -1.60
C VAL A 227 -1.46 23.41 -1.56
N ASP A 228 -1.28 24.72 -1.77
CA ASP A 228 0.03 25.38 -1.72
C ASP A 228 0.25 26.10 -0.39
N ASP A 229 0.79 25.38 0.59
CA ASP A 229 1.18 25.90 1.90
C ASP A 229 2.61 26.48 1.91
N ARG A 230 3.26 26.69 0.75
CA ARG A 230 4.67 27.14 0.69
C ARG A 230 4.96 28.45 1.44
N LYS A 231 4.00 29.37 1.49
CA LYS A 231 4.14 30.66 2.21
C LYS A 231 3.68 30.59 3.67
N ARG A 232 3.17 29.43 4.12
CA ARG A 232 2.66 29.26 5.48
C ARG A 232 3.82 28.97 6.44
N THR A 233 4.03 29.87 7.39
CA THR A 233 5.12 29.76 8.37
C THR A 233 4.71 29.07 9.67
N LYS A 234 3.41 28.92 9.93
CA LYS A 234 2.84 28.24 11.10
C LYS A 234 1.63 27.38 10.72
N GLY A 235 1.60 26.16 11.25
CA GLY A 235 0.53 25.18 11.02
C GLY A 235 0.41 24.74 9.56
N THR A 236 -0.74 24.15 9.22
CA THR A 236 -1.14 23.79 7.86
C THR A 236 -2.55 24.31 7.57
N SER A 237 -2.91 24.44 6.29
CA SER A 237 -4.30 24.63 5.88
C SER A 237 -5.15 23.36 6.01
N ILE A 238 -4.53 22.19 6.18
CA ILE A 238 -5.21 20.91 6.40
C ILE A 238 -5.45 20.69 7.90
N ARG A 239 -6.40 21.44 8.45
CA ARG A 239 -6.85 21.35 9.85
C ARG A 239 -8.37 21.26 9.91
N ASN A 240 -8.89 20.50 10.87
CA ASN A 240 -10.32 20.26 11.06
C ASN A 240 -11.03 19.78 9.77
N LYS A 241 -10.30 19.07 8.90
CA LYS A 241 -10.88 18.48 7.69
C LYS A 241 -11.66 17.23 8.05
N ARG A 242 -12.81 17.05 7.41
CA ARG A 242 -13.60 15.83 7.50
C ARG A 242 -13.40 15.02 6.23
N ASP A 243 -13.81 13.76 6.28
CA ASP A 243 -13.91 12.89 5.11
C ASP A 243 -12.59 12.80 4.31
N VAL A 244 -11.46 12.79 5.03
CA VAL A 244 -10.13 12.75 4.41
C VAL A 244 -9.88 11.32 3.91
N MET A 245 -9.81 11.17 2.59
CA MET A 245 -9.53 9.90 1.93
C MET A 245 -8.06 9.77 1.51
N PHE A 246 -7.45 10.88 1.05
CA PHE A 246 -6.03 10.91 0.73
C PHE A 246 -5.36 12.13 1.35
N TYR A 247 -4.16 11.96 1.92
CA TYR A 247 -3.34 13.10 2.36
C TYR A 247 -1.85 12.84 2.07
N MET A 248 -1.32 13.52 1.05
CA MET A 248 0.10 13.47 0.69
C MET A 248 0.77 14.83 0.92
N THR A 249 1.91 14.85 1.61
CA THR A 249 2.60 16.11 1.94
C THR A 249 4.12 16.01 1.99
N GLY A 250 4.79 17.15 2.18
CA GLY A 250 6.22 17.29 2.42
C GLY A 250 6.57 17.76 3.85
N TYR A 251 5.60 17.87 4.75
CA TYR A 251 5.88 18.29 6.13
C TYR A 251 6.71 17.23 6.86
N VAL A 252 7.79 17.66 7.52
CA VAL A 252 8.63 16.80 8.38
C VAL A 252 7.86 16.29 9.60
N GLN A 253 6.97 17.14 10.12
CA GLN A 253 5.98 16.83 11.14
C GLN A 253 4.68 17.47 10.67
N VAL A 254 3.66 16.65 10.43
CA VAL A 254 2.39 17.15 9.91
C VAL A 254 1.65 17.88 11.02
N PRO A 255 1.46 19.20 10.90
CA PRO A 255 0.71 19.95 11.92
C PRO A 255 -0.76 19.52 11.90
N ASP A 256 -1.41 19.62 13.05
CA ASP A 256 -2.87 19.42 13.17
C ASP A 256 -3.39 18.05 12.68
N ILE A 257 -2.51 17.04 12.55
CA ILE A 257 -2.88 15.72 12.01
C ILE A 257 -4.07 15.10 12.74
N SER A 258 -4.13 15.23 14.07
CA SER A 258 -5.20 14.69 14.92
C SER A 258 -6.49 15.51 14.88
N SER A 259 -6.50 16.67 14.24
CA SER A 259 -7.71 17.48 14.05
C SER A 259 -8.54 17.01 12.85
N ASN A 260 -7.95 16.21 11.96
CA ASN A 260 -8.59 15.75 10.75
C ASN A 260 -9.25 14.39 10.96
N LEU A 261 -10.42 14.17 10.34
CA LEU A 261 -11.15 12.91 10.38
C LEU A 261 -10.92 12.15 9.08
N PHE A 262 -10.21 11.03 9.19
CA PHE A 262 -9.91 10.14 8.08
C PHE A 262 -11.01 9.10 7.90
N LEU A 263 -11.37 8.83 6.66
CA LEU A 263 -12.32 7.77 6.31
C LEU A 263 -11.70 6.38 6.49
N PRO A 264 -12.50 5.34 6.77
CA PRO A 264 -12.06 3.95 6.55
C PRO A 264 -11.49 3.78 5.13
N GLY A 265 -10.32 3.15 5.03
CA GLY A 265 -9.57 3.02 3.78
C GLY A 265 -8.62 4.18 3.47
N ALA A 266 -8.65 5.29 4.20
CA ALA A 266 -7.85 6.46 3.84
C ALA A 266 -6.33 6.17 3.77
N ILE A 267 -5.66 6.79 2.80
CA ILE A 267 -4.22 6.68 2.57
C ILE A 267 -3.56 8.01 2.89
N ALA A 268 -2.53 8.00 3.75
CA ALA A 268 -1.77 9.21 4.02
C ALA A 268 -0.27 8.96 4.12
N ASP A 269 0.52 9.84 3.49
CA ASP A 269 1.98 9.78 3.51
C ASP A 269 2.63 11.16 3.51
N HIS A 270 3.91 11.16 3.85
CA HIS A 270 4.73 12.36 3.79
C HIS A 270 6.12 12.01 3.27
N LEU A 271 6.64 12.90 2.43
CA LEU A 271 8.01 12.82 1.96
C LEU A 271 8.92 13.32 3.07
N THR A 272 9.43 12.41 3.89
CA THR A 272 10.48 12.73 4.85
C THR A 272 11.45 11.57 5.00
N SER A 273 12.69 11.91 5.33
CA SER A 273 13.75 10.97 5.60
C SER A 273 13.40 10.09 6.79
N VAL A 274 13.75 8.81 6.74
CA VAL A 274 13.56 7.85 7.84
C VAL A 274 12.14 7.84 8.43
N GLY A 275 11.12 8.22 7.65
CA GLY A 275 9.71 8.25 8.08
C GLY A 275 9.17 6.84 8.36
N GLY A 276 9.69 5.82 7.69
CA GLY A 276 9.37 4.41 7.92
C GLY A 276 10.19 3.74 9.02
N ALA A 277 11.14 4.44 9.65
CA ALA A 277 12.06 3.86 10.62
C ALA A 277 11.42 3.63 12.00
N GLY A 278 10.59 2.59 12.09
CA GLY A 278 9.94 2.11 13.31
C GLY A 278 8.88 3.07 13.88
N ILE A 279 8.53 2.85 15.15
CA ILE A 279 7.40 3.52 15.83
C ILE A 279 7.82 4.62 16.83
N ARG A 280 9.12 4.85 17.01
CA ARG A 280 9.65 5.83 17.99
C ARG A 280 9.14 7.24 17.69
N LYS A 281 9.07 8.10 18.71
CA LYS A 281 8.58 9.50 18.58
C LYS A 281 9.70 10.53 18.32
N GLN A 282 10.97 10.12 18.32
CA GLN A 282 12.09 11.05 18.16
C GLN A 282 12.38 11.35 16.68
N GLY A 283 12.84 12.59 16.42
CA GLY A 283 13.25 13.06 15.09
C GLY A 283 12.06 13.42 14.19
N GLN A 284 12.18 13.08 12.91
CA GLN A 284 11.12 13.29 11.92
C GLN A 284 9.92 12.38 12.20
N MET A 285 8.73 12.85 11.84
CA MET A 285 7.49 12.11 12.05
C MET A 285 7.57 10.72 11.40
N LYS A 286 7.05 9.72 12.10
CA LYS A 286 6.99 8.34 11.58
C LYS A 286 5.69 8.11 10.84
N ALA A 287 5.72 7.30 9.79
CA ALA A 287 4.56 6.92 8.99
C ALA A 287 3.45 6.32 9.87
N TYR A 288 3.80 5.61 10.94
CA TYR A 288 2.86 5.09 11.94
C TYR A 288 1.99 6.17 12.62
N ARG A 289 2.43 7.43 12.66
CA ARG A 289 1.61 8.53 13.18
C ARG A 289 0.36 8.78 12.32
N TRP A 290 0.40 8.47 11.02
CA TRP A 290 -0.79 8.49 10.17
C TRP A 290 -1.80 7.42 10.56
N LEU A 291 -1.32 6.21 10.87
CA LEU A 291 -2.17 5.11 11.32
C LEU A 291 -2.83 5.41 12.67
N GLU A 292 -2.08 6.01 13.60
CA GLU A 292 -2.58 6.49 14.89
C GLU A 292 -3.62 7.61 14.72
N ALA A 293 -3.46 8.48 13.71
CA ALA A 293 -4.36 9.59 13.46
C ALA A 293 -5.67 9.21 12.75
N GLY A 294 -5.72 8.08 12.03
CA GLY A 294 -6.92 7.70 11.32
C GLY A 294 -6.71 7.02 9.97
N ALA A 295 -5.53 7.09 9.37
CA ALA A 295 -5.27 6.51 8.05
C ALA A 295 -5.20 4.98 8.11
N THR A 296 -5.69 4.31 7.07
CA THR A 296 -5.62 2.85 6.93
C THR A 296 -4.30 2.40 6.32
N GLY A 297 -3.69 3.25 5.50
CA GLY A 297 -2.40 2.99 4.88
C GLY A 297 -1.43 4.16 5.03
N SER A 298 -0.14 3.83 5.15
CA SER A 298 0.94 4.79 5.02
C SER A 298 2.19 4.16 4.41
N TYR A 299 3.12 5.02 4.02
CA TYR A 299 4.42 4.66 3.47
C TYR A 299 5.48 5.62 4.01
N GLY A 300 6.70 5.11 4.21
CA GLY A 300 7.84 5.94 4.55
C GLY A 300 9.16 5.20 4.32
N THR A 301 10.26 5.93 4.26
CA THR A 301 11.57 5.32 4.00
C THR A 301 12.25 4.88 5.30
N VAL A 302 12.95 3.76 5.30
CA VAL A 302 13.65 3.21 6.49
C VAL A 302 15.09 3.73 6.61
N VAL A 303 15.56 4.40 5.58
CA VAL A 303 16.84 5.11 5.49
C VAL A 303 16.61 6.51 4.88
N GLU A 304 17.67 7.33 4.83
CA GLU A 304 17.67 8.58 4.06
C GLU A 304 17.59 8.24 2.56
N PRO A 305 16.46 8.48 1.88
CA PRO A 305 16.27 7.98 0.52
C PRO A 305 16.80 8.93 -0.55
N CYS A 306 17.20 10.14 -0.17
CA CYS A 306 17.20 11.30 -1.07
C CYS A 306 15.79 11.62 -1.61
N ASN A 307 15.59 12.85 -2.06
CA ASN A 307 14.27 13.37 -2.39
C ASN A 307 13.77 13.06 -3.82
N TYR A 308 14.24 11.94 -4.40
CA TYR A 308 13.76 11.44 -5.69
C TYR A 308 12.27 11.11 -5.62
N PRO A 309 11.40 11.75 -6.43
CA PRO A 309 9.96 11.45 -6.44
C PRO A 309 9.62 9.98 -6.63
N GLN A 310 10.46 9.24 -7.36
CA GLN A 310 10.33 7.81 -7.67
C GLN A 310 10.34 6.90 -6.43
N LYS A 311 10.92 7.37 -5.33
CA LYS A 311 11.00 6.64 -4.06
C LYS A 311 9.79 6.84 -3.16
N PHE A 312 8.78 7.55 -3.62
CA PHE A 312 7.56 7.85 -2.88
C PHE A 312 6.33 7.54 -3.73
N PRO A 313 5.14 7.34 -3.11
CA PRO A 313 3.93 7.02 -3.85
C PRO A 313 3.62 8.08 -4.90
N ASN A 314 3.46 7.62 -6.14
CA ASN A 314 3.03 8.42 -7.27
C ASN A 314 1.50 8.56 -7.23
N PRO A 315 0.95 9.79 -7.07
CA PRO A 315 -0.49 10.00 -6.98
C PRO A 315 -1.24 9.61 -8.27
N TYR A 316 -0.58 9.67 -9.44
CA TYR A 316 -1.18 9.27 -10.72
C TYR A 316 -1.40 7.77 -10.85
N ILE A 317 -0.81 6.97 -9.95
CA ILE A 317 -0.98 5.52 -9.93
C ILE A 317 -1.75 5.13 -8.68
N LEU A 318 -1.32 5.59 -7.50
CA LEU A 318 -1.93 5.19 -6.22
C LEU A 318 -3.43 5.47 -6.17
N ILE A 319 -3.83 6.71 -6.48
CA ILE A 319 -5.22 7.15 -6.36
C ILE A 319 -6.12 6.41 -7.36
N PRO A 320 -5.82 6.37 -8.68
CA PRO A 320 -6.67 5.63 -9.61
C PRO A 320 -6.68 4.14 -9.37
N SER A 321 -5.52 3.50 -9.13
CA SER A 321 -5.46 2.07 -8.81
C SER A 321 -6.41 1.71 -7.67
N TYR A 322 -6.37 2.48 -6.58
CA TYR A 322 -7.20 2.22 -5.43
C TYR A 322 -8.69 2.45 -5.72
N MET A 323 -9.03 3.52 -6.43
CA MET A 323 -10.41 3.82 -6.83
C MET A 323 -10.98 2.90 -7.91
N ASP A 324 -10.11 2.23 -8.68
CA ASP A 324 -10.48 1.25 -9.69
C ASP A 324 -10.60 -0.18 -9.09
N GLY A 325 -10.45 -0.31 -7.77
CA GLY A 325 -10.78 -1.53 -7.01
C GLY A 325 -9.59 -2.38 -6.56
N ASP A 326 -8.35 -1.91 -6.74
CA ASP A 326 -7.19 -2.57 -6.13
C ASP A 326 -7.29 -2.52 -4.59
N THR A 327 -6.82 -3.56 -3.92
CA THR A 327 -6.60 -3.49 -2.46
C THR A 327 -5.49 -2.51 -2.10
N LEU A 328 -5.41 -2.10 -0.83
CA LEU A 328 -4.41 -1.16 -0.36
C LEU A 328 -2.98 -1.59 -0.71
N ILE A 329 -2.66 -2.88 -0.54
CA ILE A 329 -1.33 -3.41 -0.83
C ILE A 329 -0.99 -3.33 -2.33
N GLU A 330 -1.95 -3.64 -3.20
CA GLU A 330 -1.77 -3.58 -4.65
C GLU A 330 -1.55 -2.15 -5.12
N ALA A 331 -2.43 -1.22 -4.70
CA ALA A 331 -2.32 0.19 -5.07
C ALA A 331 -0.98 0.78 -4.62
N TYR A 332 -0.50 0.43 -3.43
CA TYR A 332 0.80 0.90 -2.93
C TYR A 332 1.97 0.36 -3.74
N TRP A 333 2.03 -0.95 -3.96
CA TRP A 333 3.13 -1.57 -4.69
C TRP A 333 3.19 -1.12 -6.15
N LYS A 334 2.05 -0.83 -6.77
CA LYS A 334 1.99 -0.20 -8.09
C LYS A 334 2.52 1.24 -8.09
N SER A 335 2.38 1.96 -6.98
CA SER A 335 2.60 3.41 -6.95
C SER A 335 4.03 3.87 -6.72
N VAL A 336 4.94 3.01 -6.23
CA VAL A 336 6.31 3.40 -5.90
C VAL A 336 7.28 2.76 -6.88
N GLN A 337 7.95 3.57 -7.70
CA GLN A 337 8.87 3.08 -8.72
C GLN A 337 10.13 2.48 -8.11
N GLN A 338 10.66 3.11 -7.05
CA GLN A 338 11.92 2.74 -6.40
C GLN A 338 11.70 2.43 -4.92
N PRO A 339 11.02 1.31 -4.57
CA PRO A 339 10.56 1.04 -3.21
C PRO A 339 11.63 0.40 -2.31
N GLY A 340 12.84 0.13 -2.80
CA GLY A 340 13.88 -0.62 -2.09
C GLY A 340 14.10 -0.19 -0.64
N GLU A 341 14.14 1.11 -0.41
CA GLU A 341 14.38 1.76 0.88
C GLU A 341 13.09 2.18 1.62
N GLY A 342 11.93 1.80 1.08
CA GLY A 342 10.60 2.17 1.52
C GLY A 342 9.84 1.05 2.19
N ILE A 343 9.17 1.32 3.31
CA ILE A 343 8.30 0.35 3.98
C ILE A 343 6.83 0.70 3.77
N PHE A 344 6.05 -0.32 3.40
CA PHE A 344 4.60 -0.24 3.28
C PHE A 344 3.95 -0.69 4.59
N ILE A 345 3.10 0.16 5.16
CA ILE A 345 2.40 -0.13 6.41
C ILE A 345 0.90 0.11 6.30
N GLY A 346 0.10 -0.72 6.95
CA GLY A 346 -1.35 -0.57 6.93
C GLY A 346 -2.10 -1.89 6.96
N GLU A 347 -3.38 -1.82 6.60
CA GLU A 347 -4.26 -2.99 6.48
C GLU A 347 -4.31 -3.43 4.99
N PRO A 348 -3.64 -4.53 4.60
CA PRO A 348 -3.31 -4.78 3.20
C PRO A 348 -4.53 -5.03 2.31
N LEU A 349 -5.60 -5.60 2.88
CA LEU A 349 -6.80 -6.01 2.15
C LEU A 349 -7.88 -4.92 2.09
N ALA A 350 -7.67 -3.76 2.72
CA ALA A 350 -8.63 -2.67 2.73
C ALA A 350 -8.92 -2.26 1.29
N CYS A 351 -10.17 -2.39 0.85
CA CYS A 351 -10.53 -2.08 -0.53
C CYS A 351 -11.87 -1.35 -0.63
N PRO A 352 -11.88 -0.01 -0.59
CA PRO A 352 -13.09 0.79 -0.60
C PRO A 352 -13.93 0.62 -1.86
N TRP A 353 -13.28 0.34 -2.98
CA TRP A 353 -13.92 0.23 -4.29
C TRP A 353 -13.85 -1.17 -4.90
N CYS A 354 -13.61 -2.24 -4.11
CA CYS A 354 -13.78 -3.60 -4.64
C CYS A 354 -15.25 -3.92 -4.95
N GLN A 355 -15.44 -4.84 -5.90
CA GLN A 355 -16.77 -5.32 -6.32
C GLN A 355 -17.24 -6.53 -5.53
#